data_AF-A0A3B1DPK1-F1
#
_entry.id   AF-A0A3B1DPK1-F1
#
_cell.length_a   1.000
_cell.length_b   1.000
_cell.length_c   1.000
_cell.angle_alpha   90.00
_cell.angle_beta   90.00
_cell.angle_gamma   90.00
#
_symmetry.space_group_name_H-M   'P 1'
#
loop_
_entity.id
_entity.type
_entity.pdbx_description
1 polymer ?
#
loop_
_entity_poly.entity_id
_entity_poly.type
_entity_poly.pdbx_seq_one_letter_code
_entity_poly.pdbx_strand_id
1 'polypeptide(L)'
;MAMIDLISGGIQHSNIFMHMPLFDEIYYEGLTDDKVHKYKAIREDQACKIHVLSVIRKDEDIIWEALRDLVKRSVAQAAVSVRGVFSFDLLTTDIHKEIKKFDVTELITLIINCSQRLKPGEQSLIKYSSFYGLFRKLLHEDWGKIAVKTTIEVFKDKPSYLDLLIKRLIKKFEFSHEPGILLLNDLSMNPLFDVLDDLQQERLNKLIEKQFTKAIEFPPEVYVQDKNGARELLSGSVL
;
A
#
# COMPACT_ATOMS: atom_id res chain seq x y z
N MET A 1 -19.60 0.50 -10.25
CA MET A 1 -18.61 -0.59 -10.40
C MET A 1 -18.51 -1.27 -9.05
N ALA A 2 -18.65 -2.60 -8.96
CA ALA A 2 -18.65 -3.28 -7.67
C ALA A 2 -17.23 -3.32 -7.09
N MET A 3 -17.01 -2.64 -5.97
CA MET A 3 -15.78 -2.79 -5.19
C MET A 3 -15.83 -4.13 -4.47
N ILE A 4 -14.71 -4.87 -4.43
CA ILE A 4 -14.62 -6.10 -3.66
C ILE A 4 -14.14 -5.75 -2.27
N ASP A 5 -14.75 -6.35 -1.26
CA ASP A 5 -14.17 -6.36 0.07
C ASP A 5 -12.89 -7.20 0.05
N LEU A 6 -11.80 -6.60 0.49
CA LEU A 6 -10.47 -7.20 0.47
C LEU A 6 -10.21 -8.06 1.71
N ILE A 7 -11.03 -7.93 2.76
CA ILE A 7 -10.91 -8.75 3.97
C ILE A 7 -11.16 -10.21 3.67
N SER A 8 -12.14 -10.53 2.82
CA SER A 8 -12.40 -11.92 2.39
C SER A 8 -11.19 -12.58 1.73
N GLY A 9 -10.27 -11.80 1.16
CA GLY A 9 -9.01 -12.27 0.59
C GLY A 9 -7.82 -12.26 1.56
N GLY A 10 -8.05 -11.90 2.84
CA GLY A 10 -7.08 -11.91 3.92
C GLY A 10 -6.19 -10.67 4.01
N ILE A 11 -6.55 -9.55 3.36
CA ILE A 11 -5.68 -8.36 3.33
C ILE A 11 -5.45 -7.76 4.72
N GLN A 12 -6.36 -7.98 5.68
CA GLN A 12 -6.23 -7.51 7.07
C GLN A 12 -4.93 -7.98 7.73
N HIS A 13 -4.40 -9.14 7.31
CA HIS A 13 -3.15 -9.72 7.83
C HIS A 13 -1.96 -9.47 6.91
N SER A 14 -2.09 -8.58 5.94
CA SER A 14 -1.00 -8.17 5.06
C SER A 14 -0.08 -7.17 5.75
N ASN A 15 1.10 -6.95 5.16
CA ASN A 15 2.05 -5.97 5.67
C ASN A 15 1.49 -4.55 5.77
N ILE A 16 0.41 -4.17 5.07
CA ILE A 16 -0.16 -2.82 5.24
C ILE A 16 -1.04 -2.71 6.50
N PHE A 17 -1.76 -3.78 6.87
CA PHE A 17 -2.81 -3.69 7.88
C PHE A 17 -2.50 -4.48 9.16
N MET A 18 -1.43 -5.27 9.19
CA MET A 18 -1.14 -6.16 10.31
C MET A 18 -0.89 -5.46 11.65
N HIS A 19 -0.49 -4.17 11.65
CA HIS A 19 -0.31 -3.37 12.87
C HIS A 19 -1.36 -2.25 12.99
N MET A 20 -2.35 -2.24 12.11
CA MET A 20 -3.47 -1.30 12.14
C MET A 20 -4.63 -1.87 12.97
N PRO A 21 -5.59 -1.03 13.39
CA PRO A 21 -6.84 -1.51 13.96
C PRO A 21 -7.54 -2.54 13.06
N LEU A 22 -8.40 -3.37 13.65
CA LEU A 22 -9.25 -4.25 12.87
C LEU A 22 -10.32 -3.43 12.14
N PHE A 23 -10.60 -3.82 10.90
CA PHE A 23 -11.65 -3.24 10.07
C PHE A 23 -12.71 -4.30 9.81
N ASP A 24 -13.95 -3.85 9.67
CA ASP A 24 -15.09 -4.69 9.29
C ASP A 24 -15.13 -4.92 7.78
N GLU A 25 -14.72 -3.91 7.01
CA GLU A 25 -14.63 -3.95 5.54
C GLU A 25 -13.44 -3.12 5.04
N ILE A 26 -12.77 -3.54 3.95
CA ILE A 26 -11.74 -2.75 3.29
C ILE A 26 -11.93 -2.80 1.77
N TYR A 27 -11.99 -1.63 1.13
CA TYR A 27 -12.13 -1.46 -0.31
C TYR A 27 -10.99 -0.60 -0.86
N TYR A 28 -10.40 -1.02 -1.98
CA TYR A 28 -9.38 -0.23 -2.68
C TYR A 28 -10.01 0.71 -3.72
N GLU A 29 -9.70 2.00 -3.61
CA GLU A 29 -10.22 3.06 -4.49
C GLU A 29 -9.24 3.48 -5.59
N GLY A 30 -8.02 2.97 -5.58
CA GLY A 30 -6.99 3.30 -6.55
C GLY A 30 -5.83 4.11 -5.98
N LEU A 31 -5.19 4.88 -6.86
CA LEU A 31 -3.99 5.66 -6.57
C LEU A 31 -4.25 7.16 -6.66
N THR A 32 -3.55 7.93 -5.83
CA THR A 32 -3.41 9.38 -5.96
C THR A 32 -1.97 9.74 -6.33
N ASP A 33 -1.81 10.52 -7.40
CA ASP A 33 -0.54 10.88 -8.03
C ASP A 33 0.42 9.69 -8.21
N ASP A 34 -0.12 8.54 -8.58
CA ASP A 34 0.63 7.30 -8.84
C ASP A 34 1.50 6.79 -7.67
N LYS A 35 1.26 7.24 -6.44
CA LYS A 35 2.09 6.87 -5.27
C LYS A 35 1.33 6.52 -4.00
N VAL A 36 0.18 7.14 -3.77
CA VAL A 36 -0.59 6.95 -2.53
C VAL A 36 -1.78 6.04 -2.81
N HIS A 37 -1.83 4.86 -2.19
CA HIS A 37 -2.99 4.00 -2.24
C HIS A 37 -4.12 4.59 -1.41
N LYS A 38 -5.33 4.61 -1.98
CA LYS A 38 -6.56 5.02 -1.29
C LYS A 38 -7.40 3.80 -0.99
N TYR A 39 -7.84 3.71 0.26
CA TYR A 39 -8.82 2.73 0.69
C TYR A 39 -9.98 3.41 1.40
N LYS A 40 -11.17 2.85 1.19
CA LYS A 40 -12.32 3.02 2.08
C LYS A 40 -12.37 1.84 3.01
N ALA A 41 -12.67 2.08 4.27
CA ALA A 41 -12.86 1.03 5.25
C ALA A 41 -14.08 1.33 6.12
N ILE A 42 -14.58 0.29 6.78
CA ILE A 42 -15.52 0.40 7.89
C ILE A 42 -14.78 -0.06 9.14
N ARG A 43 -14.79 0.75 10.19
CA ARG A 43 -14.22 0.45 11.50
C ARG A 43 -15.28 0.74 12.54
N GLU A 44 -15.74 -0.29 13.26
CA GLU A 44 -16.73 -0.13 14.33
C GLU A 44 -18.01 0.55 13.81
N ASP A 45 -18.53 0.07 12.67
CA ASP A 45 -19.68 0.63 11.94
C ASP A 45 -19.51 2.08 11.42
N GLN A 46 -18.30 2.65 11.52
CA GLN A 46 -17.98 3.98 11.04
C GLN A 46 -17.16 3.94 9.75
N ALA A 47 -17.60 4.69 8.73
CA ALA A 47 -16.82 4.86 7.50
C ALA A 47 -15.51 5.61 7.78
N CYS A 48 -14.40 5.09 7.25
CA CYS A 48 -13.06 5.63 7.42
C CYS A 48 -12.32 5.64 6.08
N LYS A 49 -11.49 6.67 5.88
CA LYS A 49 -10.57 6.74 4.73
C LYS A 49 -9.17 6.37 5.16
N ILE A 50 -8.46 5.60 4.35
CA ILE A 50 -7.07 5.21 4.61
C ILE A 50 -6.22 5.60 3.40
N HIS A 51 -5.19 6.41 3.62
CA HIS A 51 -4.19 6.77 2.62
C HIS A 51 -2.85 6.13 3.00
N VAL A 52 -2.31 5.29 2.11
CA VAL A 52 -1.06 4.57 2.37
C VAL A 52 0.02 5.00 1.38
N LEU A 53 1.17 5.44 1.89
CA LEU A 53 2.38 5.63 1.11
C LEU A 53 3.39 4.55 1.50
N SER A 54 3.64 3.62 0.58
CA SER A 54 4.67 2.60 0.78
C SER A 54 6.03 3.12 0.33
N VAL A 55 7.04 2.98 1.18
CA VAL A 55 8.39 3.47 0.92
C VAL A 55 9.46 2.41 1.15
N ILE A 56 10.59 2.57 0.49
CA ILE A 56 11.82 1.81 0.75
C ILE A 56 13.00 2.77 0.67
N ARG A 57 14.02 2.55 1.50
CA ARG A 57 15.24 3.36 1.45
C ARG A 57 16.03 3.14 0.16
N LYS A 58 16.74 4.18 -0.27
CA LYS A 58 17.56 4.15 -1.49
C LYS A 58 18.72 3.16 -1.44
N ASP A 59 19.24 2.83 -0.26
CA ASP A 59 20.27 1.80 -0.08
C ASP A 59 19.73 0.36 -0.19
N GLU A 60 18.41 0.19 -0.13
CA GLU A 60 17.72 -1.10 -0.24
C GLU A 60 16.92 -1.28 -1.54
N ASP A 61 16.88 -0.24 -2.39
CA ASP A 61 16.05 -0.22 -3.60
C ASP A 61 16.39 -1.31 -4.61
N ILE A 62 17.64 -1.77 -4.65
CA ILE A 62 18.08 -2.89 -5.49
C ILE A 62 17.26 -4.17 -5.25
N ILE A 63 16.84 -4.42 -4.00
CA ILE A 63 16.05 -5.61 -3.65
C ILE A 63 14.61 -5.45 -4.15
N TRP A 64 14.06 -4.24 -4.00
CA TRP A 64 12.76 -3.91 -4.56
C TRP A 64 12.74 -4.03 -6.09
N GLU A 65 13.76 -3.48 -6.75
CA GLU A 65 13.92 -3.55 -8.21
C GLU A 65 13.97 -5.01 -8.70
N ALA A 66 14.74 -5.86 -8.03
CA ALA A 66 14.80 -7.29 -8.33
C ALA A 66 13.43 -7.97 -8.18
N LEU A 67 12.69 -7.72 -7.08
CA LEU A 67 11.36 -8.29 -6.88
C LEU A 67 10.37 -7.78 -7.93
N ARG A 68 10.41 -6.48 -8.23
CA ARG A 68 9.55 -5.86 -9.24
C ARG A 68 9.76 -6.48 -10.61
N ASP A 69 11.00 -6.79 -10.98
CA ASP A 69 11.32 -7.43 -12.25
C ASP A 69 10.83 -8.88 -12.31
N LEU A 70 10.91 -9.63 -11.22
CA LEU A 70 10.30 -10.97 -11.11
C LEU A 70 8.79 -10.92 -11.32
N VAL A 71 8.11 -9.97 -10.67
CA VAL A 71 6.66 -9.75 -10.82
C VAL A 71 6.31 -9.38 -12.26
N LYS A 72 7.00 -8.39 -12.84
CA LYS A 72 6.77 -7.95 -14.23
C LYS A 72 6.98 -9.09 -15.22
N ARG A 73 8.02 -9.90 -15.04
CA ARG A 73 8.29 -11.08 -15.88
C ARG A 73 7.17 -12.11 -15.76
N SER A 74 6.74 -12.42 -14.53
CA SER A 74 5.64 -13.36 -14.28
C SER A 74 4.36 -12.89 -14.95
N VAL A 75 4.00 -11.61 -14.78
CA VAL A 75 2.80 -11.05 -15.41
C VAL A 75 2.92 -11.02 -16.93
N ALA A 76 4.08 -10.68 -17.49
CA ALA A 76 4.30 -10.67 -18.93
C ALA A 76 4.17 -12.08 -19.53
N GLN A 77 4.68 -13.11 -18.87
CA GLN A 77 4.53 -14.50 -19.29
C GLN A 77 3.08 -14.97 -19.17
N ALA A 78 2.40 -14.63 -18.08
CA ALA A 78 0.97 -14.92 -17.91
C ALA A 78 0.13 -14.25 -19.02
N ALA A 79 0.46 -13.02 -19.41
CA ALA A 79 -0.28 -12.26 -20.43
C ALA A 79 -0.37 -12.99 -21.78
N VAL A 80 0.60 -13.81 -22.15
CA VAL A 80 0.57 -14.63 -23.38
C VAL A 80 -0.50 -15.73 -23.32
N SER A 81 -0.92 -16.12 -22.12
CA SER A 81 -1.83 -17.25 -21.87
C SER A 81 -3.24 -16.83 -21.44
N VAL A 82 -3.55 -15.53 -21.42
CA VAL A 82 -4.88 -15.01 -21.04
C VAL A 82 -5.60 -14.39 -22.23
N ARG A 83 -6.93 -14.26 -22.11
CA ARG A 83 -7.80 -13.60 -23.10
C ARG A 83 -8.48 -12.38 -22.48
N GLY A 84 -8.14 -11.20 -22.97
CA GLY A 84 -8.64 -9.92 -22.49
C GLY A 84 -7.53 -8.94 -22.08
N VAL A 85 -7.97 -7.71 -21.82
CA VAL A 85 -7.12 -6.65 -21.27
C VAL A 85 -7.38 -6.56 -19.78
N PHE A 86 -6.32 -6.61 -18.99
CA PHE A 86 -6.37 -6.60 -17.53
C PHE A 86 -5.49 -5.50 -16.94
N SER A 87 -5.81 -5.09 -15.72
CA SER A 87 -4.89 -4.37 -14.84
C SER A 87 -4.53 -5.23 -13.64
N PHE A 88 -3.30 -5.10 -13.20
CA PHE A 88 -2.77 -5.75 -12.01
C PHE A 88 -2.12 -4.67 -11.14
N ASP A 89 -2.76 -4.33 -10.03
CA ASP A 89 -2.28 -3.31 -9.11
C ASP A 89 -1.68 -4.03 -7.88
N LEU A 90 -0.37 -3.94 -7.69
CA LEU A 90 0.31 -4.47 -6.50
C LEU A 90 -0.03 -3.59 -5.30
N LEU A 91 -0.78 -4.15 -4.35
CA LEU A 91 -1.21 -3.45 -3.14
C LEU A 91 -0.11 -3.48 -2.08
N THR A 92 0.45 -4.65 -1.79
CA THR A 92 1.52 -4.83 -0.81
C THR A 92 2.29 -6.13 -0.97
N THR A 93 3.50 -6.16 -0.42
CA THR A 93 4.36 -7.34 -0.32
C THR A 93 5.39 -7.16 0.80
N ASP A 94 5.85 -8.26 1.40
CA ASP A 94 7.06 -8.26 2.24
C ASP A 94 8.28 -8.44 1.34
N ILE A 95 8.93 -7.35 0.94
CA ILE A 95 10.01 -7.37 -0.05
C ILE A 95 11.13 -8.33 0.34
N HIS A 96 11.53 -8.32 1.62
CA HIS A 96 12.69 -9.06 2.10
C HIS A 96 12.41 -10.55 2.34
N LYS A 97 11.18 -10.90 2.70
CA LYS A 97 10.75 -12.30 2.73
C LYS A 97 10.51 -12.83 1.33
N GLU A 98 9.82 -12.07 0.48
CA GLU A 98 9.34 -12.55 -0.81
C GLU A 98 10.46 -12.80 -1.80
N ILE A 99 11.47 -11.92 -1.88
CA ILE A 99 12.59 -12.07 -2.81
C ILE A 99 13.33 -13.41 -2.68
N LYS A 100 13.30 -14.02 -1.49
CA LYS A 100 14.01 -15.27 -1.20
C LYS A 100 13.23 -16.53 -1.58
N LYS A 101 11.91 -16.42 -1.73
CA LYS A 101 10.99 -17.55 -1.94
C LYS A 101 10.10 -17.39 -3.18
N PHE A 102 10.33 -16.33 -3.97
CA PHE A 102 9.50 -16.00 -5.11
C PHE A 102 9.54 -17.13 -6.16
N ASP A 103 8.36 -17.63 -6.50
CA ASP A 103 8.11 -18.64 -7.51
C ASP A 103 7.32 -17.99 -8.65
N VAL A 104 8.01 -17.81 -9.77
CA VAL A 104 7.47 -17.24 -11.01
C VAL A 104 6.31 -18.10 -11.54
N THR A 105 6.42 -19.42 -11.45
CA THR A 105 5.43 -20.36 -12.00
C THR A 105 4.14 -20.30 -11.19
N GLU A 106 4.24 -20.19 -9.87
CA GLU A 106 3.08 -20.10 -8.99
C GLU A 106 2.29 -18.82 -9.27
N LEU A 107 2.96 -17.66 -9.36
CA LEU A 107 2.28 -16.40 -9.66
C LEU A 107 1.62 -16.40 -11.06
N ILE A 108 2.31 -16.94 -12.08
CA ILE A 108 1.75 -17.09 -13.43
C ILE A 108 0.46 -17.91 -13.39
N THR A 109 0.51 -19.06 -12.72
CA THR A 109 -0.63 -19.99 -12.62
C THR A 109 -1.82 -19.33 -11.92
N LEU A 110 -1.57 -18.60 -10.83
CA LEU A 110 -2.60 -17.85 -10.11
C LEU A 110 -3.26 -16.79 -11.00
N ILE A 111 -2.47 -16.03 -11.77
CA ILE A 111 -2.98 -15.00 -12.68
C ILE A 111 -3.87 -15.63 -13.76
N ILE A 112 -3.40 -16.70 -14.40
CA ILE A 112 -4.15 -17.40 -15.46
C ILE A 112 -5.48 -17.93 -14.91
N ASN A 113 -5.45 -18.61 -13.77
CA ASN A 113 -6.64 -19.17 -13.12
C ASN A 113 -7.65 -18.09 -12.71
N CYS A 114 -7.17 -16.92 -12.25
CA CYS A 114 -8.05 -15.79 -11.97
C CYS A 114 -8.65 -15.20 -13.24
N SER A 115 -7.85 -15.05 -14.31
CA SER A 115 -8.29 -14.43 -15.57
C SER A 115 -9.46 -15.16 -16.24
N GLN A 116 -9.50 -16.49 -16.13
CA GLN A 116 -10.52 -17.34 -16.73
C GLN A 116 -11.89 -17.18 -16.05
N ARG A 117 -11.89 -16.76 -14.78
CA ARG A 117 -13.10 -16.61 -13.96
C ARG A 117 -13.70 -15.21 -14.05
N LEU A 118 -12.91 -14.21 -14.44
CA LEU A 118 -13.31 -12.81 -14.48
C LEU A 118 -14.07 -12.44 -15.76
N LYS A 119 -15.17 -11.72 -15.59
CA LYS A 119 -15.87 -10.98 -16.65
C LYS A 119 -15.38 -9.52 -16.72
N PRO A 120 -15.58 -8.82 -17.85
CA PRO A 120 -15.24 -7.39 -17.95
C PRO A 120 -15.89 -6.58 -16.83
N GLY A 121 -15.11 -5.73 -16.16
CA GLY A 121 -15.52 -4.92 -15.02
C GLY A 121 -15.38 -5.61 -13.66
N GLU A 122 -15.16 -6.94 -13.62
CA GLU A 122 -14.93 -7.68 -12.39
C GLU A 122 -13.46 -7.62 -11.95
N GLN A 123 -13.27 -7.82 -10.65
CA GLN A 123 -11.96 -7.82 -10.01
C GLN A 123 -11.84 -8.98 -9.01
N SER A 124 -10.62 -9.43 -8.79
CA SER A 124 -10.26 -10.45 -7.81
C SER A 124 -9.00 -10.02 -7.09
N LEU A 125 -8.96 -10.23 -5.78
CA LEU A 125 -7.71 -10.16 -5.03
C LEU A 125 -6.90 -11.42 -5.31
N ILE A 126 -5.64 -11.26 -5.70
CA ILE A 126 -4.66 -12.34 -5.81
C ILE A 126 -3.76 -12.26 -4.59
N LYS A 127 -3.77 -13.32 -3.79
CA LYS A 127 -2.82 -13.55 -2.69
C LYS A 127 -1.82 -14.61 -3.14
N TYR A 128 -0.55 -14.26 -3.09
CA TYR A 128 0.57 -15.16 -3.34
C TYR A 128 1.55 -14.97 -2.19
N SER A 129 1.70 -15.94 -1.28
CA SER A 129 2.65 -15.81 -0.17
C SER A 129 2.39 -14.50 0.66
N SER A 130 3.32 -13.52 0.69
CA SER A 130 3.12 -12.20 1.35
C SER A 130 2.61 -11.11 0.41
N PHE A 131 2.48 -11.44 -0.87
CA PHE A 131 2.11 -10.56 -1.95
C PHE A 131 0.59 -10.48 -2.11
N TYR A 132 0.07 -9.26 -2.20
CA TYR A 132 -1.34 -8.98 -2.49
C TYR A 132 -1.45 -8.06 -3.70
N GLY A 133 -2.17 -8.49 -4.73
CA GLY A 133 -2.42 -7.72 -5.95
C GLY A 133 -3.89 -7.74 -6.34
N LEU A 134 -4.42 -6.60 -6.76
CA LEU A 134 -5.78 -6.51 -7.29
C LEU A 134 -5.75 -6.71 -8.80
N PHE A 135 -6.40 -7.78 -9.25
CA PHE A 135 -6.47 -8.15 -10.65
C PHE A 135 -7.85 -7.86 -11.22
N ARG A 136 -7.92 -7.07 -12.29
CA ARG A 136 -9.19 -6.62 -12.88
C ARG A 136 -9.19 -6.88 -14.37
N LYS A 137 -10.31 -7.39 -14.88
CA LYS A 137 -10.54 -7.49 -16.33
C LYS A 137 -11.21 -6.21 -16.81
N LEU A 138 -10.55 -5.52 -17.72
CA LEU A 138 -11.04 -4.26 -18.29
C LEU A 138 -11.89 -4.54 -19.53
N LEU A 139 -11.36 -5.36 -20.45
CA LEU A 139 -11.99 -5.65 -21.73
C LEU A 139 -11.86 -7.14 -22.06
N HIS A 140 -12.79 -7.65 -22.85
CA HIS A 140 -12.67 -8.97 -23.45
C HIS A 140 -12.05 -8.86 -24.84
N GLU A 141 -11.05 -9.69 -25.11
CA GLU A 141 -10.27 -9.75 -26.33
C GLU A 141 -9.78 -11.19 -26.53
N ASP A 142 -9.44 -11.56 -27.77
CA ASP A 142 -8.88 -12.88 -28.09
C ASP A 142 -7.38 -13.00 -27.78
N TRP A 143 -6.74 -11.87 -27.53
CA TRP A 143 -5.35 -11.75 -27.09
C TRP A 143 -5.28 -11.25 -25.65
N GLY A 144 -4.11 -11.40 -25.02
CA GLY A 144 -3.90 -11.04 -23.63
C GLY A 144 -2.99 -9.83 -23.45
N LYS A 145 -3.38 -8.93 -22.54
CA LYS A 145 -2.51 -7.86 -22.04
C LYS A 145 -2.82 -7.58 -20.59
N ILE A 146 -1.77 -7.42 -19.79
CA ILE A 146 -1.89 -7.10 -18.38
C ILE A 146 -1.01 -5.88 -18.09
N ALA A 147 -1.64 -4.77 -17.69
CA ALA A 147 -0.93 -3.58 -17.24
C ALA A 147 -0.59 -3.72 -15.75
N VAL A 148 0.70 -3.76 -15.42
CA VAL A 148 1.19 -3.86 -14.04
C VAL A 148 1.40 -2.47 -13.46
N LYS A 149 0.86 -2.23 -12.26
CA LYS A 149 1.14 -1.04 -11.45
C LYS A 149 1.76 -1.44 -10.13
N THR A 150 2.83 -0.76 -9.75
CA THR A 150 3.53 -0.94 -8.48
C THR A 150 3.92 0.43 -7.94
N THR A 151 3.59 0.74 -6.69
CA THR A 151 3.74 2.10 -6.15
C THR A 151 4.49 2.13 -4.82
N ILE A 152 5.75 1.65 -4.87
CA ILE A 152 6.70 1.81 -3.77
C ILE A 152 7.62 2.98 -4.11
N GLU A 153 7.66 3.96 -3.22
CA GLU A 153 8.52 5.13 -3.36
C GLU A 153 9.92 4.86 -2.79
N VAL A 154 10.94 5.10 -3.61
CA VAL A 154 12.34 5.06 -3.17
C VAL A 154 12.68 6.38 -2.47
N PHE A 155 12.89 6.33 -1.16
CA PHE A 155 13.29 7.48 -0.35
C PHE A 155 14.79 7.71 -0.44
N LYS A 156 15.18 8.84 -1.01
CA LYS A 156 16.58 9.18 -1.34
C LYS A 156 17.27 10.07 -0.30
N ASP A 157 16.50 10.71 0.58
CA ASP A 157 17.03 11.59 1.61
C ASP A 157 17.48 10.81 2.85
N LYS A 158 18.09 11.50 3.80
CA LYS A 158 18.45 10.90 5.08
C LYS A 158 17.17 10.58 5.88
N PRO A 159 17.17 9.52 6.70
CA PRO A 159 16.02 9.17 7.56
C PRO A 159 15.49 10.34 8.40
N SER A 160 16.36 11.24 8.86
CA SER A 160 15.97 12.45 9.60
C SER A 160 15.00 13.39 8.86
N TYR A 161 14.82 13.23 7.56
CA TYR A 161 13.87 13.99 6.72
C TYR A 161 12.54 13.26 6.47
N LEU A 162 12.18 12.28 7.33
CA LEU A 162 10.92 11.54 7.28
C LEU A 162 9.69 12.46 7.24
N ASP A 163 9.77 13.63 7.89
CA ASP A 163 8.72 14.66 7.89
C ASP A 163 8.28 15.06 6.47
N LEU A 164 9.18 15.00 5.48
CA LEU A 164 8.85 15.34 4.10
C LEU A 164 7.86 14.35 3.46
N LEU A 165 7.94 13.06 3.82
CA LEU A 165 7.02 12.02 3.36
C LEU A 165 5.66 12.19 4.04
N ILE A 166 5.64 12.42 5.34
CA ILE A 166 4.41 12.64 6.11
C ILE A 166 3.70 13.91 5.63
N LYS A 167 4.44 15.00 5.41
CA LYS A 167 3.90 16.25 4.85
C LYS A 167 3.24 16.03 3.50
N ARG A 168 3.76 15.12 2.69
CA ARG A 168 3.19 14.76 1.39
C ARG A 168 1.90 13.96 1.54
N LEU A 169 1.83 13.01 2.47
CA LEU A 169 0.61 12.29 2.81
C LEU A 169 -0.49 13.26 3.26
N ILE A 170 -0.18 14.14 4.22
CA ILE A 170 -1.13 15.13 4.76
C ILE A 170 -1.67 16.05 3.67
N LYS A 171 -0.79 16.61 2.82
CA LYS A 171 -1.21 17.52 1.74
C LYS A 171 -2.17 16.90 0.73
N LYS A 172 -2.17 15.57 0.61
CA LYS A 172 -3.00 14.83 -0.35
C LYS A 172 -4.25 14.24 0.29
N PHE A 173 -4.42 14.43 1.60
CA PHE A 173 -5.61 14.01 2.29
C PHE A 173 -6.68 15.08 2.13
N GLU A 174 -7.80 14.68 1.52
CA GLU A 174 -9.00 15.51 1.51
C GLU A 174 -9.66 15.35 2.87
N PHE A 175 -9.57 16.39 3.70
CA PHE A 175 -10.28 16.44 4.98
C PHE A 175 -11.78 16.42 4.71
N SER A 176 -12.38 15.24 4.83
CA SER A 176 -13.82 15.06 4.94
C SER A 176 -14.24 15.00 6.41
N HIS A 177 -15.52 15.17 6.69
CA HIS A 177 -16.10 14.90 8.02
C HIS A 177 -16.11 13.40 8.40
N GLU A 178 -15.25 12.59 7.78
CA GLU A 178 -15.07 11.15 8.05
C GLU A 178 -13.69 10.96 8.68
N PRO A 179 -13.55 10.04 9.66
CA PRO A 179 -12.25 9.63 10.18
C PRO A 179 -11.25 9.29 9.07
N GLY A 180 -10.00 9.69 9.28
CA GLY A 180 -8.92 9.50 8.33
C GLY A 180 -7.73 8.81 8.97
N ILE A 181 -7.11 7.89 8.25
CA ILE A 181 -5.85 7.26 8.60
C ILE A 181 -4.83 7.58 7.51
N LEU A 182 -3.71 8.18 7.88
CA LEU A 182 -2.54 8.35 7.02
C LEU A 182 -1.46 7.37 7.47
N LEU A 183 -1.09 6.46 6.60
CA LEU A 183 -0.09 5.44 6.89
C LEU A 183 1.13 5.63 6.00
N LEU A 184 2.27 5.89 6.63
CA LEU A 184 3.57 5.68 6.01
C LEU A 184 4.00 4.24 6.28
N ASN A 185 4.01 3.41 5.24
CA ASN A 185 4.38 2.01 5.33
C ASN A 185 5.82 1.83 4.85
N ASP A 186 6.75 1.74 5.79
CA ASP A 186 8.16 1.52 5.52
C ASP A 186 8.46 0.04 5.33
N LEU A 187 8.89 -0.30 4.12
CA LEU A 187 9.20 -1.67 3.69
C LEU A 187 10.69 -2.01 3.85
N SER A 188 11.51 -1.09 4.35
CA SER A 188 12.94 -1.30 4.56
C SER A 188 13.24 -2.26 5.71
N MET A 189 14.36 -2.99 5.61
CA MET A 189 14.93 -3.72 6.74
C MET A 189 15.51 -2.79 7.78
N ASN A 190 16.04 -1.64 7.38
CA ASN A 190 16.50 -0.62 8.32
C ASN A 190 15.45 0.49 8.38
N PRO A 191 14.63 0.58 9.45
CA PRO A 191 13.56 1.55 9.52
C PRO A 191 14.03 2.99 9.29
N LEU A 192 13.17 3.77 8.68
CA LEU A 192 13.32 5.22 8.53
C LEU A 192 13.06 5.95 9.84
N PHE A 193 12.12 5.47 10.65
CA PHE A 193 11.77 6.10 11.91
C PHE A 193 12.73 5.68 13.03
N ASP A 194 13.27 6.66 13.74
CA ASP A 194 14.18 6.46 14.88
C ASP A 194 13.82 7.43 16.00
N VAL A 195 13.41 6.88 17.15
CA VAL A 195 13.03 7.66 18.34
C VAL A 195 14.24 8.39 18.93
N LEU A 196 15.45 7.88 18.70
CA LEU A 196 16.68 8.45 19.22
C LEU A 196 17.29 9.51 18.28
N ASP A 197 16.70 9.75 17.10
CA ASP A 197 17.15 10.81 16.19
C ASP A 197 16.47 12.14 16.56
N ASP A 198 17.15 12.94 17.40
CA ASP A 198 16.69 14.24 17.87
C ASP A 198 16.24 15.17 16.73
N LEU A 199 16.97 15.16 15.61
CA LEU A 199 16.65 16.00 14.45
C LEU A 199 15.36 15.52 13.78
N GLN A 200 15.17 14.20 13.66
CA GLN A 200 13.92 13.65 13.15
C GLN A 200 12.75 14.04 14.06
N GLN A 201 12.89 13.87 15.38
CA GLN A 201 11.83 14.19 16.34
C GLN A 201 11.47 15.68 16.31
N GLU A 202 12.47 16.57 16.29
CA GLU A 202 12.25 18.02 16.18
C GLU A 202 11.47 18.39 14.91
N ARG A 203 11.81 17.79 13.77
CA ARG A 203 11.17 18.07 12.48
C ARG A 203 9.75 17.54 12.41
N LEU A 204 9.50 16.34 12.94
CA LEU A 204 8.17 15.76 13.03
C LEU A 204 7.26 16.63 13.93
N ASN A 205 7.74 17.02 15.12
CA ASN A 205 6.98 17.89 16.02
C ASN A 205 6.61 19.22 15.35
N LYS A 206 7.56 19.89 14.69
CA LYS A 206 7.29 21.12 13.93
C LYS A 206 6.28 20.93 12.81
N LEU A 207 6.31 19.80 12.11
CA LEU A 207 5.34 19.50 11.06
C LEU A 207 3.93 19.33 11.64
N ILE A 208 3.82 18.60 12.74
CA ILE A 208 2.56 18.31 13.44
C ILE A 208 1.93 19.61 13.95
N GLU A 209 2.70 20.42 14.69
CA GLU A 209 2.25 21.72 15.22
C GLU A 209 1.76 22.65 14.10
N LYS A 210 2.46 22.66 12.96
CA LYS A 210 2.13 23.53 11.83
C LYS A 210 0.87 23.10 11.09
N GLN A 211 0.66 21.80 10.90
CA GLN A 211 -0.44 21.29 10.07
C GLN A 211 -1.76 21.19 10.83
N PHE A 212 -1.73 20.96 12.15
CA PHE A 212 -2.94 20.70 12.94
C PHE A 212 -3.23 21.83 13.93
N THR A 213 -3.19 23.08 13.45
CA THR A 213 -3.59 24.25 14.22
C THR A 213 -5.10 24.24 14.48
N LYS A 214 -5.54 23.64 15.60
CA LYS A 214 -6.84 23.71 16.33
C LYS A 214 -8.20 23.73 15.58
N ALA A 215 -8.26 23.75 14.25
CA ALA A 215 -9.46 24.04 13.47
C ALA A 215 -10.01 22.83 12.69
N ILE A 216 -9.44 21.64 12.87
CA ILE A 216 -9.94 20.42 12.23
C ILE A 216 -10.76 19.65 13.26
N GLU A 217 -12.06 19.49 12.99
CA GLU A 217 -13.01 18.80 13.86
C GLU A 217 -12.65 17.32 14.06
N PHE A 218 -12.09 16.68 13.03
CA PHE A 218 -11.61 15.29 13.04
C PHE A 218 -10.21 15.21 12.40
N PRO A 219 -9.12 15.40 13.18
CA PRO A 219 -7.78 15.21 12.66
C PRO A 219 -7.57 13.74 12.30
N PRO A 220 -6.93 13.42 11.16
CA PRO A 220 -6.60 12.06 10.81
C PRO A 220 -5.55 11.49 11.77
N GLU A 221 -5.68 10.21 12.08
CA GLU A 221 -4.64 9.42 12.74
C GLU A 221 -3.45 9.29 11.76
N VAL A 222 -2.23 9.56 12.21
CA VAL A 222 -1.02 9.42 11.38
C VAL A 222 -0.14 8.35 11.96
N TYR A 223 0.10 7.31 11.18
CA TYR A 223 0.94 6.18 11.54
C TYR A 223 2.20 6.12 10.69
N VAL A 224 3.30 5.78 11.34
CA VAL A 224 4.48 5.21 10.69
C VAL A 224 4.57 3.76 11.09
N GLN A 225 4.64 2.88 10.09
CA GLN A 225 4.76 1.46 10.30
C GLN A 225 6.03 0.94 9.65
N ASP A 226 6.77 0.12 10.37
CA ASP A 226 7.95 -0.58 9.89
C ASP A 226 7.96 -2.03 10.43
N LYS A 227 9.06 -2.77 10.21
CA LYS A 227 9.21 -4.15 10.68
C LYS A 227 9.04 -4.35 12.19
N ASN A 228 9.16 -3.30 13.00
CA ASN A 228 9.06 -3.31 14.45
C ASN A 228 7.65 -2.95 14.97
N GLY A 229 6.70 -2.66 14.08
CA GLY A 229 5.32 -2.32 14.43
C GLY A 229 4.85 -0.98 13.86
N ALA A 230 3.65 -0.56 14.28
CA ALA A 230 3.09 0.76 13.98
C ALA A 230 3.25 1.71 15.17
N ARG A 231 3.51 2.98 14.86
CA ARG A 231 3.66 4.07 15.81
C ARG A 231 2.76 5.20 15.37
N GLU A 232 1.88 5.62 16.25
CA GLU A 232 1.04 6.78 16.01
C GLU A 232 1.79 8.06 16.36
N LEU A 233 1.78 9.04 15.46
CA LEU A 233 2.48 10.31 15.65
C LEU A 233 1.57 11.40 16.25
N LEU A 234 0.24 11.22 16.27
CA LEU A 234 -0.72 12.30 16.47
C LEU A 234 -1.74 12.14 17.61
N SER A 235 -1.80 11.01 18.34
CA SER A 235 -2.83 10.82 19.38
C SER A 235 -2.64 11.65 20.65
N GLY A 236 -1.63 12.52 20.73
CA GLY A 236 -1.25 13.16 22.00
C GLY A 236 -0.69 12.18 23.03
N SER A 237 -0.46 10.93 22.62
CA SER A 237 0.33 9.94 23.35
C SER A 237 1.79 10.36 23.26
N VAL A 238 2.41 10.60 24.41
CA VAL A 238 3.84 10.92 24.51
C VAL A 238 4.65 9.83 23.80
N LEU A 239 5.52 10.23 22.88
CA LEU A 239 6.56 9.39 22.27
C LEU A 239 7.53 8.84 23.33
#